data_AF-A0A8H4APV0-F1
#
_entry.id   AF-A0A8H4APV0-F1
#
_cell.length_a   1.000
_cell.length_b   1.000
_cell.length_c   1.000
_cell.angle_alpha   90.00
_cell.angle_beta   90.00
_cell.angle_gamma   90.00
#
_symmetry.space_group_name_H-M   'P 1'
#
loop_
_entity.id
_entity.type
_entity.pdbx_description
1 polymer ?
#
loop_
_entity_poly.entity_id
_entity_poly.type
_entity_poly.pdbx_seq_one_letter_code
_entity_poly.pdbx_strand_id
1 'polypeptide(L)'
;MIEEQTPFLPSVYLADDIWHEVFRLLYAEVGHLRNCLSVNSQFFRNVVPFFWKEVQILYFEQLQNFVNVLTLQNQTLPYANYIRNLHIIARTNRIPSKSRSFDLASLLLKLASIDASWRLISFTLELDWRDCHESLTSIDYFAKFGDSLEQVELHGSSPFLSDAFSFSIGQYCSNIKKLTLESRYFHGYGIRNITERCALTELTIWCRQVTSTTVISIIQGICANTLQVLMIKNCDLDDKTLLKAVDSLRNDKINGYNIPLLPKLKSFSYVQSCTFNSGNKFTSVGLIRLLDAFPNLTDLTIITSNLSLIVNDATIKNMIHKLEKLEDINIRNPYNDQLPFHHLDNFDLTLEGLTAAVAKRPQVRLRVGVFDSMVS
;
A
#
# COMPACT_ATOMS: atom_id res chain seq x y z
N MET A 1 40.63 58.56 -2.47
CA MET A 1 40.10 57.21 -2.73
C MET A 1 39.85 56.58 -1.38
N ILE A 2 38.59 56.57 -0.95
CA ILE A 2 38.15 55.86 0.25
C ILE A 2 37.69 54.49 -0.26
N GLU A 3 38.39 53.42 0.14
CA GLU A 3 37.87 52.06 -0.04
C GLU A 3 36.66 51.90 0.90
N GLU A 4 35.46 51.81 0.32
CA GLU A 4 34.28 51.35 1.04
C GLU A 4 34.51 49.89 1.47
N GLN A 5 34.84 49.69 2.74
CA GLN A 5 34.66 48.39 3.37
C GLN A 5 33.16 48.15 3.54
N THR A 6 32.60 47.30 2.68
CA THR A 6 31.27 46.71 2.91
C THR A 6 31.26 46.05 4.28
N PRO A 7 30.36 46.41 5.20
CA PRO A 7 30.32 45.81 6.53
C PRO A 7 29.95 44.33 6.39
N PHE A 8 30.85 43.46 6.86
CA PHE A 8 30.59 42.03 6.99
C PHE A 8 29.53 41.85 8.09
N LEU A 9 28.25 41.73 7.71
CA LEU A 9 27.17 41.36 8.63
C LEU A 9 27.31 39.86 8.94
N PRO A 10 27.55 39.47 10.20
CA PRO A 10 27.53 38.06 10.57
C PRO A 10 26.14 37.50 10.30
N SER A 11 26.06 36.36 9.60
CA SER A 11 24.81 35.63 9.34
C SER A 11 24.02 35.24 10.60
N VAL A 12 24.62 35.44 11.78
CA VAL A 12 24.05 35.28 13.13
C VAL A 12 22.86 36.23 13.39
N TYR A 13 22.66 37.28 12.58
CA TYR A 13 21.59 38.28 12.78
C TYR A 13 20.39 38.16 11.84
N LEU A 14 20.34 37.17 10.95
CA LEU A 14 19.14 36.93 10.15
C LEU A 14 18.04 36.36 11.06
N ALA A 15 16.83 36.94 10.96
CA ALA A 15 15.67 36.48 11.71
C ALA A 15 15.26 35.07 11.27
N ASP A 16 14.64 34.30 12.19
CA ASP A 16 14.32 32.88 12.01
C ASP A 16 13.43 32.62 10.77
N ASP A 17 12.61 33.60 10.37
CA ASP A 17 11.73 33.58 9.20
C ASP A 17 12.50 33.66 7.87
N ILE A 18 13.53 34.50 7.79
CA ILE A 18 14.39 34.62 6.59
C ILE A 18 15.19 33.34 6.41
N TRP A 19 15.76 32.82 7.50
CA TRP A 19 16.47 31.56 7.43
C TRP A 19 15.55 30.38 7.12
N HIS A 20 14.29 30.40 7.58
CA HIS A 20 13.28 29.40 7.21
C HIS A 20 13.07 29.39 5.68
N GLU A 21 12.93 30.56 5.05
CA GLU A 21 12.76 30.65 3.60
C GLU A 21 14.03 30.25 2.83
N VAL A 22 15.21 30.64 3.31
CA VAL A 22 16.50 30.17 2.77
C VAL A 22 16.61 28.64 2.84
N PHE A 23 16.18 28.04 3.96
CA PHE A 23 16.20 26.58 4.11
C PHE A 23 15.15 25.90 3.25
N ARG A 24 13.96 26.48 3.08
CA ARG A 24 12.94 25.97 2.16
C ARG A 24 13.47 25.88 0.73
N LEU A 25 14.25 26.89 0.30
CA LEU A 25 14.89 26.94 -1.01
C LEU A 25 16.06 25.93 -1.13
N LEU A 26 16.83 25.72 -0.06
CA LEU A 26 17.93 24.74 -0.02
C LEU A 26 17.47 23.28 0.17
N TYR A 27 16.35 23.06 0.87
CA TYR A 27 15.76 21.76 1.18
C TYR A 27 15.27 21.01 -0.07
N ALA A 28 15.00 21.73 -1.16
CA ALA A 28 14.74 21.13 -2.48
C ALA A 28 15.87 20.18 -2.93
N GLU A 29 17.08 20.34 -2.37
CA GLU A 29 18.23 19.49 -2.63
C GLU A 29 18.82 18.98 -1.31
N VAL A 30 18.41 17.78 -0.88
CA VAL A 30 18.92 17.05 0.32
C VAL A 30 20.47 17.06 0.42
N GLY A 31 21.18 17.22 -0.70
CA GLY A 31 22.63 17.33 -0.76
C GLY A 31 23.24 18.53 -0.02
N HIS A 32 22.52 19.64 0.15
CA HIS A 32 23.05 20.85 0.79
C HIS A 32 22.87 20.90 2.31
N LEU A 33 22.12 19.96 2.90
CA LEU A 33 21.91 19.85 4.36
C LEU A 33 23.22 19.70 5.14
N ARG A 34 24.20 18.97 4.58
CA ARG A 34 25.52 18.79 5.21
C ARG A 34 26.29 20.10 5.33
N ASN A 35 26.21 20.97 4.33
CA ASN A 35 26.88 22.27 4.36
C ASN A 35 26.19 23.20 5.36
N CYS A 36 24.86 23.14 5.44
CA CYS A 36 24.08 23.91 6.41
C CYS A 36 24.42 23.53 7.87
N LEU A 37 24.59 22.24 8.16
CA LEU A 37 25.03 21.70 9.45
C LEU A 37 26.36 22.29 9.93
N SER A 38 27.29 22.54 9.01
CA SER A 38 28.60 23.13 9.35
C SER A 38 28.57 24.63 9.63
N VAL A 39 27.52 25.34 9.21
CA VAL A 39 27.45 26.81 9.29
C VAL A 39 26.82 27.29 10.59
N ASN A 40 25.73 26.67 11.06
CA ASN A 40 25.08 27.09 12.30
C ASN A 40 24.28 25.95 12.97
N SER A 41 24.86 25.35 14.02
CA SER A 41 24.25 24.24 14.76
C SER A 41 23.02 24.63 15.59
N GLN A 42 22.94 25.88 16.06
CA GLN A 42 21.81 26.39 16.83
C GLN A 42 20.60 26.64 15.94
N PHE A 43 20.81 27.16 14.74
CA PHE A 43 19.76 27.32 13.74
C PHE A 43 19.19 25.96 13.29
N PHE A 44 20.06 24.98 13.04
CA PHE A 44 19.65 23.61 12.71
C PHE A 44 18.77 22.98 13.79
N ARG A 45 19.04 23.24 15.08
CA ARG A 45 18.18 22.78 16.19
C ARG A 45 16.75 23.30 16.09
N ASN A 46 16.59 24.56 15.71
CA ASN A 46 15.29 25.23 15.68
C ASN A 46 14.50 24.88 14.42
N VAL A 47 15.17 24.63 13.30
CA VAL A 47 14.51 24.59 11.99
C VAL A 47 14.25 23.17 11.48
N VAL A 48 15.10 22.21 11.82
CA VAL A 48 14.92 20.81 11.41
C VAL A 48 13.58 20.20 11.81
N PRO A 49 13.03 20.44 13.01
CA PRO A 49 11.70 19.91 13.36
C PRO A 49 10.58 20.29 12.39
N PHE A 50 10.70 21.44 11.72
CA PHE A 50 9.69 21.94 10.77
C PHE A 50 9.81 21.29 9.39
N PHE A 51 11.04 21.07 8.91
CA PHE A 51 11.27 20.54 7.56
C PHE A 51 11.30 19.01 7.51
N TRP A 52 11.73 18.36 8.59
CA TRP A 52 11.94 16.92 8.59
C TRP A 52 10.69 16.12 8.95
N LYS A 53 9.57 16.79 9.29
CA LYS A 53 8.31 16.10 9.54
C LYS A 53 7.89 15.22 8.34
N GLU A 54 8.14 15.70 7.13
CA GLU A 54 7.86 15.01 5.87
C GLU A 54 9.11 14.97 5.00
N VAL A 55 9.73 13.80 4.89
CA VAL A 55 10.92 13.59 4.09
C VAL A 55 10.54 12.83 2.81
N GLN A 56 10.84 13.42 1.67
CA GLN A 56 10.69 12.81 0.36
C GLN A 56 12.06 12.63 -0.29
N ILE A 57 12.36 11.40 -0.70
CA ILE A 57 13.61 11.00 -1.33
C ILE A 57 13.23 10.44 -2.69
N LEU A 58 13.59 11.13 -3.77
CA LEU A 58 13.14 10.81 -5.13
C LEU A 58 14.20 10.08 -5.96
N TYR A 59 15.47 10.17 -5.55
CA TYR A 59 16.59 9.63 -6.31
C TYR A 59 17.63 8.99 -5.39
N PHE A 60 18.40 8.05 -5.94
CA PHE A 60 19.44 7.30 -5.23
C PHE A 60 20.45 8.19 -4.48
N GLU A 61 20.93 9.25 -5.11
CA GLU A 61 21.91 10.18 -4.52
C GLU A 61 21.34 10.90 -3.28
N GLN A 62 20.04 11.22 -3.29
CA GLN A 62 19.37 11.83 -2.14
C GLN A 62 19.31 10.85 -0.96
N LEU A 63 19.02 9.56 -1.22
CA LEU A 63 19.03 8.55 -0.16
C LEU A 63 20.42 8.38 0.44
N GLN A 64 21.44 8.29 -0.42
CA GLN A 64 22.83 8.16 0.02
C GLN A 64 23.23 9.33 0.93
N ASN A 65 22.90 10.56 0.53
CA ASN A 65 23.15 11.76 1.32
C ASN A 65 22.36 11.77 2.63
N PHE A 66 21.08 11.41 2.58
CA PHE A 66 20.21 11.34 3.75
C PHE A 66 20.74 10.35 4.80
N VAL A 67 21.06 9.12 4.38
CA VAL A 67 21.65 8.10 5.26
C VAL A 67 22.98 8.59 5.83
N ASN A 68 23.83 9.20 5.01
CA ASN A 68 25.11 9.75 5.48
C ASN A 68 24.91 10.83 6.54
N VAL A 69 23.98 11.77 6.32
CA VAL A 69 23.64 12.82 7.28
C VAL A 69 23.16 12.21 8.60
N LEU A 70 22.27 11.23 8.57
CA LEU A 70 21.76 10.58 9.78
C LEU A 70 22.82 9.74 10.53
N THR A 71 23.83 9.25 9.83
CA THR A 71 24.91 8.44 10.44
C THR A 71 26.02 9.27 11.10
N LEU A 72 25.95 10.61 11.04
CA LEU A 72 26.87 11.50 11.75
C LEU A 72 26.55 11.45 13.25
N GLN A 73 27.20 10.52 13.95
CA GLN A 73 26.85 9.96 15.26
C GLN A 73 26.64 10.94 16.44
N ASN A 74 26.84 12.25 16.29
CA ASN A 74 26.73 13.21 17.40
C ASN A 74 25.91 14.48 17.11
N GLN A 75 25.45 14.69 15.87
CA GLN A 75 24.76 15.94 15.52
C GLN A 75 23.33 15.75 15.07
N THR A 76 23.02 14.67 14.34
CA THR A 76 21.77 14.56 13.56
C THR A 76 20.79 13.51 14.08
N LEU A 77 21.27 12.51 14.82
CA LEU A 77 20.46 11.47 15.48
C LEU A 77 19.31 12.02 16.31
N PRO A 78 19.48 13.11 17.11
CA PRO A 78 18.39 13.69 17.87
C PRO A 78 17.26 14.25 16.99
N TYR A 79 17.46 14.44 15.69
CA TYR A 79 16.44 14.99 14.81
C TYR A 79 15.68 13.96 13.98
N ALA A 80 16.18 12.73 13.87
CA ALA A 80 15.43 11.64 13.24
C ALA A 80 14.09 11.39 13.94
N ASN A 81 13.97 11.75 15.22
CA ASN A 81 12.72 11.68 15.99
C ASN A 81 11.62 12.66 15.54
N TYR A 82 11.98 13.70 14.77
CA TYR A 82 11.03 14.66 14.21
C TYR A 82 10.43 14.15 12.90
N ILE A 83 11.06 13.16 12.26
CA ILE A 83 10.55 12.56 11.03
C ILE A 83 9.31 11.74 11.34
N ARG A 84 8.20 12.11 10.70
CA ARG A 84 6.90 11.43 10.84
C ARG A 84 6.54 10.67 9.59
N ASN A 85 6.77 11.27 8.42
CA ASN A 85 6.47 10.66 7.14
C ASN A 85 7.77 10.52 6.36
N LEU A 86 8.10 9.31 5.95
CA LEU A 86 9.26 9.03 5.12
C LEU A 86 8.80 8.37 3.82
N HIS A 87 8.98 9.09 2.72
CA HIS A 87 8.65 8.62 1.39
C HIS A 87 9.94 8.45 0.59
N ILE A 88 10.25 7.21 0.20
CA ILE A 88 11.42 6.86 -0.59
C ILE A 88 10.92 6.31 -1.92
N ILE A 89 11.07 7.12 -2.96
CA ILE A 89 10.89 6.73 -4.34
C ILE A 89 12.28 6.49 -4.92
N ALA A 90 12.59 5.25 -5.25
CA ALA A 90 13.77 4.91 -6.01
C ALA A 90 13.37 4.37 -7.38
N ARG A 91 12.83 5.28 -8.20
CA ARG A 91 12.60 5.04 -9.62
C ARG A 91 13.91 5.29 -10.37
N THR A 92 14.33 4.33 -11.19
CA THR A 92 15.47 4.52 -12.09
C THR A 92 14.95 4.63 -13.51
N ASN A 93 15.25 5.74 -14.21
CA ASN A 93 14.85 5.95 -15.62
C ASN A 93 15.41 4.91 -16.61
N ARG A 94 16.28 4.00 -16.15
CA ARG A 94 16.87 2.88 -16.90
C ARG A 94 16.89 1.67 -15.98
N ILE A 95 16.72 0.46 -16.54
CA ILE A 95 16.90 -0.80 -15.81
C ILE A 95 18.23 -0.71 -15.06
N PRO A 96 18.24 -0.71 -13.72
CA PRO A 96 19.46 -0.51 -12.98
C PRO A 96 20.34 -1.74 -13.14
N SER A 97 21.65 -1.51 -13.28
CA SER A 97 22.62 -2.60 -13.25
C SER A 97 22.51 -3.34 -11.90
N LYS A 98 22.81 -4.65 -11.89
CA LYS A 98 22.84 -5.45 -10.66
C LYS A 98 23.60 -4.80 -9.50
N SER A 99 24.68 -4.05 -9.80
CA SER A 99 25.47 -3.30 -8.82
C SER A 99 24.67 -2.18 -8.14
N ARG A 100 23.94 -1.36 -8.89
CA ARG A 100 23.10 -0.29 -8.32
C ARG A 100 21.97 -0.85 -7.46
N SER A 101 21.45 -2.01 -7.85
CA SER A 101 20.46 -2.74 -7.06
C SER A 101 20.98 -3.11 -5.67
N PHE A 102 22.21 -3.62 -5.63
CA PHE A 102 22.89 -3.97 -4.38
C PHE A 102 23.19 -2.75 -3.50
N ASP A 103 23.72 -1.66 -4.08
CA ASP A 103 24.10 -0.46 -3.33
C ASP A 103 22.90 0.18 -2.62
N LEU A 104 21.75 0.29 -3.31
CA LEU A 104 20.55 0.85 -2.69
C LEU A 104 19.96 -0.09 -1.63
N ALA A 105 19.97 -1.40 -1.85
CA ALA A 105 19.53 -2.33 -0.81
C ALA A 105 20.44 -2.23 0.43
N SER A 106 21.75 -2.05 0.25
CA SER A 106 22.68 -1.76 1.34
C SER A 106 22.34 -0.44 2.05
N LEU A 107 21.99 0.62 1.32
CA LEU A 107 21.55 1.88 1.92
C LEU A 107 20.25 1.77 2.70
N LEU A 108 19.28 1.03 2.20
CA LEU A 108 18.03 0.78 2.91
C LEU A 108 18.30 0.02 4.21
N LEU A 109 19.15 -1.02 4.18
CA LEU A 109 19.56 -1.74 5.40
C LEU A 109 20.32 -0.84 6.37
N LYS A 110 21.17 0.06 5.86
CA LYS A 110 21.89 1.05 6.66
C LYS A 110 20.93 2.06 7.29
N LEU A 111 19.89 2.49 6.58
CA LEU A 111 18.83 3.33 7.12
C LEU A 111 18.14 2.62 8.29
N ALA A 112 17.79 1.35 8.11
CA ALA A 112 17.13 0.54 9.12
C ALA A 112 18.00 0.26 10.36
N SER A 113 19.33 0.27 10.21
CA SER A 113 20.26 0.07 11.32
C SER A 113 20.61 1.35 12.10
N ILE A 114 20.12 2.52 11.66
CA ILE A 114 20.34 3.77 12.40
C ILE A 114 19.64 3.70 13.74
N ASP A 115 20.44 3.79 14.80
CA ASP A 115 19.99 3.75 16.18
C ASP A 115 19.45 5.11 16.63
N ALA A 116 18.31 5.51 16.03
CA ALA A 116 17.59 6.71 16.40
C ALA A 116 16.30 6.38 17.17
N SER A 117 15.82 7.36 17.93
CA SER A 117 14.48 7.33 18.53
C SER A 117 13.42 7.68 17.49
N TRP A 118 13.28 6.83 16.47
CA TRP A 118 12.33 7.00 15.39
C TRP A 118 10.90 7.17 15.92
N ARG A 119 10.13 8.07 15.29
CA ARG A 119 8.70 8.24 15.55
C ARG A 119 7.92 8.36 14.25
N LEU A 120 8.33 7.54 13.28
CA LEU A 120 7.71 7.44 11.96
C LEU A 120 6.28 6.94 12.12
N ILE A 121 5.35 7.66 11.52
CA ILE A 121 3.93 7.34 11.43
C ILE A 121 3.64 6.66 10.09
N SER A 122 4.27 7.15 9.02
CA SER A 122 4.09 6.62 7.66
C SER A 122 5.42 6.35 6.97
N PHE A 123 5.50 5.20 6.29
CA PHE A 123 6.63 4.80 5.48
C PHE A 123 6.16 4.32 4.10
N THR A 124 6.52 5.05 3.06
CA THR A 124 6.26 4.66 1.67
C THR A 124 7.57 4.35 0.98
N LEU A 125 7.67 3.18 0.37
CA LEU A 125 8.83 2.71 -0.37
C LEU A 125 8.41 2.24 -1.74
N GLU A 126 8.89 2.94 -2.77
CA GLU A 126 8.65 2.60 -4.16
C GLU A 126 9.94 2.23 -4.87
N LEU A 127 10.02 1.00 -5.39
CA LEU A 127 11.21 0.40 -5.98
C LEU A 127 10.92 -0.24 -7.34
N ASP A 128 11.27 0.43 -8.44
CA ASP A 128 11.08 -0.11 -9.81
C ASP A 128 12.39 -0.62 -10.43
N TRP A 129 12.83 -1.80 -9.99
CA TRP A 129 14.07 -2.41 -10.47
C TRP A 129 14.01 -3.94 -10.54
N ARG A 130 14.20 -4.48 -11.74
CA ARG A 130 13.80 -5.86 -12.07
C ARG A 130 14.92 -6.90 -11.93
N ASP A 131 16.16 -6.46 -11.75
CA ASP A 131 17.36 -7.30 -11.81
C ASP A 131 18.22 -7.21 -10.53
N CYS A 132 17.67 -7.58 -9.38
CA CYS A 132 18.44 -7.74 -8.13
C CYS A 132 18.59 -9.23 -7.77
N HIS A 133 19.73 -9.62 -7.20
CA HIS A 133 19.85 -10.93 -6.55
C HIS A 133 19.07 -10.92 -5.21
N GLU A 134 18.41 -12.04 -4.92
CA GLU A 134 17.44 -12.28 -3.84
C GLU A 134 18.04 -12.29 -2.41
N SER A 135 19.31 -11.91 -2.25
CA SER A 135 20.15 -12.38 -1.13
C SER A 135 20.24 -11.45 0.10
N LEU A 136 19.54 -10.32 0.14
CA LEU A 136 19.59 -9.44 1.32
C LEU A 136 18.36 -9.67 2.18
N THR A 137 18.52 -10.48 3.23
CA THR A 137 17.45 -10.77 4.20
C THR A 137 17.02 -9.49 4.90
N SER A 138 15.77 -9.07 4.65
CA SER A 138 15.16 -7.87 5.21
C SER A 138 14.18 -8.18 6.35
N ILE A 139 14.31 -9.35 7.00
CA ILE A 139 13.38 -9.81 8.03
C ILE A 139 13.33 -8.90 9.26
N ASP A 140 14.40 -8.17 9.54
CA ASP A 140 14.51 -7.25 10.68
C ASP A 140 14.49 -5.78 10.27
N TYR A 141 14.09 -5.48 9.02
CA TYR A 141 14.11 -4.11 8.48
C TYR A 141 13.36 -3.12 9.37
N PHE A 142 12.18 -3.50 9.88
CA PHE A 142 11.35 -2.62 10.71
C PHE A 142 11.69 -2.69 12.21
N ALA A 143 12.69 -3.46 12.63
CA ALA A 143 12.94 -3.71 14.06
C ALA A 143 13.22 -2.44 14.90
N LYS A 144 13.75 -1.38 14.28
CA LYS A 144 14.12 -0.14 14.98
C LYS A 144 13.05 0.96 14.97
N PHE A 145 12.10 0.90 14.04
CA PHE A 145 11.13 1.99 13.83
C PHE A 145 9.71 1.52 13.52
N GLY A 146 9.48 0.20 13.47
CA GLY A 146 8.19 -0.40 13.13
C GLY A 146 7.10 -0.11 14.17
N ASP A 147 7.48 -0.07 15.46
CA ASP A 147 6.51 0.08 16.55
C ASP A 147 5.72 1.38 16.50
N SER A 148 6.22 2.44 15.86
CA SER A 148 5.49 3.70 15.71
C SER A 148 4.66 3.81 14.43
N LEU A 149 4.86 2.91 13.47
CA LEU A 149 4.23 3.01 12.15
C LEU A 149 2.74 2.69 12.22
N GLU A 150 1.94 3.58 11.64
CA GLU A 150 0.51 3.40 11.43
C GLU A 150 0.19 3.09 9.95
N GLN A 151 1.07 3.49 9.02
CA GLN A 151 0.89 3.29 7.59
C GLN A 151 2.18 2.83 6.92
N VAL A 152 2.07 1.79 6.09
CA VAL A 152 3.16 1.33 5.23
C VAL A 152 2.66 1.09 3.81
N GLU A 153 3.40 1.59 2.84
CA GLU A 153 3.09 1.43 1.43
C GLU A 153 4.33 0.96 0.69
N LEU A 154 4.25 -0.24 0.10
CA LEU A 154 5.33 -0.84 -0.66
C LEU A 154 4.89 -1.00 -2.11
N HIS A 155 5.63 -0.38 -3.02
CA HIS A 155 5.29 -0.35 -4.45
C HIS A 155 6.47 -0.75 -5.31
N GLY A 156 6.20 -1.46 -6.41
CA GLY A 156 7.13 -1.64 -7.50
C GLY A 156 7.52 -3.09 -7.79
N SER A 157 8.56 -3.25 -8.59
CA SER A 157 8.92 -4.53 -9.22
C SER A 157 10.26 -5.07 -8.72
N SER A 158 10.54 -4.91 -7.43
CA SER A 158 11.80 -5.33 -6.80
C SER A 158 11.76 -6.71 -6.14
N PRO A 159 12.80 -7.56 -6.32
CA PRO A 159 13.04 -8.71 -5.45
C PRO A 159 13.27 -8.37 -3.97
N PHE A 160 13.68 -7.14 -3.65
CA PHE A 160 13.80 -6.65 -2.26
C PHE A 160 12.42 -6.56 -1.59
N LEU A 161 11.37 -6.25 -2.35
CA LEU A 161 9.98 -6.29 -1.90
C LEU A 161 9.45 -7.72 -1.94
N SER A 162 10.03 -8.57 -1.09
CA SER A 162 9.75 -10.00 -0.96
C SER A 162 8.94 -10.31 0.30
N ASP A 163 8.53 -11.57 0.42
CA ASP A 163 7.88 -12.07 1.64
C ASP A 163 8.74 -11.89 2.91
N ALA A 164 10.08 -11.83 2.81
CA ALA A 164 10.92 -11.52 3.97
C ALA A 164 10.71 -10.08 4.46
N PHE A 165 10.52 -9.14 3.54
CA PHE A 165 10.27 -7.74 3.85
C PHE A 165 8.87 -7.55 4.46
N SER A 166 7.84 -8.17 3.88
CA SER A 166 6.49 -8.13 4.46
C SER A 166 6.40 -8.92 5.78
N PHE A 167 7.17 -9.99 5.95
CA PHE A 167 7.28 -10.69 7.23
C PHE A 167 7.79 -9.75 8.34
N SER A 168 8.78 -8.91 8.04
CA SER A 168 9.30 -7.90 8.97
C SER A 168 8.21 -6.96 9.48
N ILE A 169 7.28 -6.54 8.61
CA ILE A 169 6.13 -5.71 9.00
C ILE A 169 5.28 -6.43 10.05
N GLY A 170 4.92 -7.69 9.79
CA GLY A 170 4.11 -8.45 10.73
C GLY A 170 4.79 -8.68 12.08
N GLN A 171 6.13 -8.72 12.09
CA GLN A 171 6.92 -8.93 13.30
C GLN A 171 7.10 -7.66 14.14
N TYR A 172 7.27 -6.49 13.51
CA TYR A 172 7.73 -5.28 14.19
C TYR A 172 6.78 -4.09 14.07
N CYS A 173 5.75 -4.13 13.23
CA CYS A 173 4.80 -3.02 13.05
C CYS A 173 3.47 -3.34 13.77
N SER A 174 3.49 -3.35 15.10
CA SER A 174 2.32 -3.71 15.91
C SER A 174 1.16 -2.71 15.83
N ASN A 175 1.46 -1.43 15.56
CA ASN A 175 0.47 -0.33 15.49
C ASN A 175 -0.04 -0.02 14.07
N ILE A 176 0.33 -0.84 13.08
CA ILE A 176 -0.05 -0.59 11.69
C ILE A 176 -1.57 -0.71 11.48
N LYS A 177 -2.14 0.30 10.82
CA LYS A 177 -3.56 0.39 10.47
C LYS A 177 -3.77 0.28 8.97
N LYS A 178 -2.88 0.88 8.17
CA LYS A 178 -2.99 0.93 6.71
C LYS A 178 -1.80 0.25 6.06
N LEU A 179 -2.06 -0.69 5.16
CA LEU A 179 -1.01 -1.41 4.46
C LEU A 179 -1.31 -1.57 2.98
N THR A 180 -0.36 -1.15 2.14
CA THR A 180 -0.35 -1.45 0.70
C THR A 180 0.87 -2.28 0.36
N LEU A 181 0.64 -3.42 -0.28
CA LEU A 181 1.67 -4.33 -0.77
C LEU A 181 1.49 -4.55 -2.26
N GLU A 182 2.30 -3.87 -3.06
CA GLU A 182 2.35 -3.99 -4.51
C GLU A 182 3.75 -4.44 -4.94
N SER A 183 3.84 -5.72 -5.30
CA SER A 183 5.04 -6.29 -5.90
C SER A 183 4.74 -7.64 -6.50
N ARG A 184 5.48 -8.02 -7.54
CA ARG A 184 5.41 -9.36 -8.14
C ARG A 184 6.18 -10.45 -7.37
N TYR A 185 6.82 -10.10 -6.25
CA TYR A 185 7.69 -10.99 -5.45
C TYR A 185 7.10 -11.36 -4.08
N PHE A 186 5.88 -10.90 -3.76
CA PHE A 186 5.14 -11.37 -2.59
C PHE A 186 4.44 -12.69 -2.90
N HIS A 187 4.73 -13.76 -2.19
CA HIS A 187 4.10 -15.07 -2.41
C HIS A 187 2.99 -15.35 -1.39
N GLY A 188 2.79 -14.45 -0.43
CA GLY A 188 1.70 -14.49 0.54
C GLY A 188 2.11 -14.99 1.92
N TYR A 189 3.33 -15.51 2.10
CA TYR A 189 3.81 -15.98 3.40
C TYR A 189 3.98 -14.80 4.38
N GLY A 190 4.63 -13.72 3.93
CA GLY A 190 4.79 -12.53 4.77
C GLY A 190 3.45 -11.82 5.04
N ILE A 191 2.54 -11.82 4.06
CA ILE A 191 1.17 -11.29 4.23
C ILE A 191 0.43 -12.07 5.32
N ARG A 192 0.53 -13.41 5.31
CA ARG A 192 -0.06 -14.24 6.37
C ARG A 192 0.45 -13.84 7.75
N ASN A 193 1.77 -13.68 7.92
CA ASN A 193 2.35 -13.24 9.20
C ASN A 193 1.78 -11.88 9.65
N ILE A 194 1.58 -10.94 8.74
CA ILE A 194 0.92 -9.66 9.02
C ILE A 194 -0.51 -9.87 9.50
N THR A 195 -1.30 -10.68 8.79
CA THR A 195 -2.73 -10.90 9.14
C THR A 195 -2.90 -11.56 10.50
N GLU A 196 -1.93 -12.38 10.93
CA GLU A 196 -1.93 -13.07 12.22
C GLU A 196 -1.46 -12.20 13.38
N ARG A 197 -0.85 -11.02 13.13
CA ARG A 197 -0.21 -10.20 14.18
C ARG A 197 -0.68 -8.74 14.22
N CYS A 198 -1.17 -8.20 13.11
CA CYS A 198 -1.50 -6.79 12.98
C CYS A 198 -3.02 -6.58 12.90
N ALA A 199 -3.51 -5.55 13.60
CA ALA A 199 -4.92 -5.15 13.64
C ALA A 199 -5.24 -4.09 12.56
N LEU A 200 -5.11 -4.47 11.28
CA LEU A 200 -5.29 -3.56 10.14
C LEU A 200 -6.73 -3.04 10.01
N THR A 201 -6.88 -1.79 9.59
CA THR A 201 -8.14 -1.19 9.14
C THR A 201 -8.25 -1.14 7.62
N GLU A 202 -7.13 -1.02 6.91
CA GLU A 202 -7.09 -0.96 5.45
C GLU A 202 -5.96 -1.86 4.92
N LEU A 203 -6.29 -2.73 3.96
CA LEU A 203 -5.34 -3.63 3.31
C LEU A 203 -5.52 -3.63 1.80
N THR A 204 -4.47 -3.26 1.09
CA THR A 204 -4.37 -3.37 -0.37
C THR A 204 -3.28 -4.36 -0.73
N ILE A 205 -3.63 -5.39 -1.50
CA ILE A 205 -2.68 -6.37 -2.02
C ILE A 205 -2.75 -6.32 -3.54
N TRP A 206 -1.60 -6.08 -4.17
CA TRP A 206 -1.42 -6.17 -5.61
C TRP A 206 -0.27 -7.11 -5.91
N CYS A 207 -0.59 -8.37 -6.15
CA CYS A 207 0.43 -9.36 -6.48
C CYS A 207 -0.15 -10.58 -7.21
N ARG A 208 0.49 -10.96 -8.33
CA ARG A 208 0.12 -12.13 -9.15
C ARG A 208 0.37 -13.47 -8.47
N GLN A 209 1.32 -13.55 -7.55
CA GLN A 209 1.68 -14.80 -6.89
C GLN A 209 0.86 -15.07 -5.63
N VAL A 210 0.09 -14.08 -5.16
CA VAL A 210 -0.82 -14.25 -4.04
C VAL A 210 -2.04 -15.06 -4.48
N THR A 211 -2.40 -16.06 -3.67
CA THR A 211 -3.48 -17.00 -3.97
C THR A 211 -4.60 -16.95 -2.93
N SER A 212 -5.66 -17.75 -3.13
CA SER A 212 -6.78 -17.90 -2.20
C SER A 212 -6.37 -18.21 -0.76
N THR A 213 -5.22 -18.86 -0.53
CA THR A 213 -4.75 -19.19 0.83
C THR A 213 -4.45 -17.94 1.65
N THR A 214 -3.90 -16.90 1.02
CA THR A 214 -3.65 -15.61 1.66
C THR A 214 -4.96 -14.91 2.01
N VAL A 215 -5.96 -14.95 1.14
CA VAL A 215 -7.30 -14.39 1.42
C VAL A 215 -7.94 -15.10 2.61
N ILE A 216 -7.78 -16.42 2.72
CA ILE A 216 -8.24 -17.20 3.87
C ILE A 216 -7.51 -16.74 5.15
N SER A 217 -6.20 -16.50 5.09
CA SER A 217 -5.46 -15.95 6.24
C SER A 217 -5.94 -14.57 6.67
N ILE A 218 -6.36 -13.69 5.74
CA ILE A 218 -6.98 -12.40 6.07
C ILE A 218 -8.29 -12.60 6.84
N ILE A 219 -9.13 -13.54 6.37
CA ILE A 219 -10.43 -13.84 6.97
C ILE A 219 -10.29 -14.46 8.37
N GLN A 220 -9.25 -15.25 8.60
CA GLN A 220 -9.00 -15.96 9.86
C GLN A 220 -8.11 -15.19 10.84
N GLY A 221 -7.33 -14.23 10.35
CA GLY A 221 -6.33 -13.50 11.12
C GLY A 221 -6.92 -12.49 12.10
N ILE A 222 -6.06 -11.91 12.93
CA ILE A 222 -6.40 -10.86 13.90
C ILE A 222 -7.07 -9.67 13.21
N CYS A 223 -6.58 -9.31 12.02
CA CYS A 223 -7.11 -8.18 11.25
C CYS A 223 -8.59 -8.33 10.86
N ALA A 224 -9.16 -9.55 10.85
CA ALA A 224 -10.55 -9.77 10.44
C ALA A 224 -11.56 -8.94 11.24
N ASN A 225 -11.28 -8.67 12.52
CA ASN A 225 -12.19 -7.93 13.41
C ASN A 225 -12.01 -6.40 13.34
N THR A 226 -11.02 -5.92 12.59
CA THR A 226 -10.69 -4.49 12.49
C THR A 226 -10.76 -3.97 11.06
N LEU A 227 -10.62 -4.85 10.06
CA LEU A 227 -10.54 -4.48 8.66
C LEU A 227 -11.86 -3.84 8.18
N GLN A 228 -11.73 -2.66 7.59
CA GLN A 228 -12.81 -1.85 7.04
C GLN A 228 -12.72 -1.74 5.52
N VAL A 229 -11.50 -1.72 4.98
CA VAL A 229 -11.23 -1.66 3.54
C VAL A 229 -10.32 -2.82 3.13
N LEU A 230 -10.75 -3.60 2.14
CA LEU A 230 -9.95 -4.65 1.54
C LEU A 230 -9.94 -4.50 0.02
N MET A 231 -8.75 -4.40 -0.54
CA MET A 231 -8.53 -4.33 -1.98
C MET A 231 -7.59 -5.44 -2.44
N ILE A 232 -8.07 -6.28 -3.35
CA ILE A 232 -7.31 -7.38 -3.93
C ILE A 232 -7.15 -7.09 -5.43
N LYS A 233 -5.92 -6.89 -5.88
CA LYS A 233 -5.58 -6.61 -7.28
C LYS A 233 -4.69 -7.69 -7.88
N ASN A 234 -5.10 -8.19 -9.04
CA ASN A 234 -4.32 -9.07 -9.89
C ASN A 234 -3.77 -10.32 -9.17
N CYS A 235 -4.53 -10.90 -8.23
CA CYS A 235 -4.16 -12.12 -7.49
C CYS A 235 -4.72 -13.38 -8.14
N ASP A 236 -3.98 -14.49 -8.09
CA ASP A 236 -4.34 -15.79 -8.69
C ASP A 236 -5.26 -16.57 -7.75
N LEU A 237 -6.53 -16.18 -7.73
CA LEU A 237 -7.54 -16.78 -6.86
C LEU A 237 -8.20 -18.01 -7.51
N ASP A 238 -8.71 -18.89 -6.66
CA ASP A 238 -9.37 -20.15 -7.01
C ASP A 238 -10.62 -20.34 -6.15
N ASP A 239 -11.76 -20.57 -6.83
CA ASP A 239 -13.08 -20.77 -6.21
C ASP A 239 -13.06 -21.96 -5.25
N LYS A 240 -12.56 -23.11 -5.70
CA LYS A 240 -12.60 -24.36 -4.93
C LYS A 240 -11.93 -24.22 -3.57
N THR A 241 -10.81 -23.51 -3.54
CA THR A 241 -10.05 -23.25 -2.30
C THR A 241 -10.81 -22.30 -1.37
N LEU A 242 -11.37 -21.21 -1.89
CA LEU A 242 -12.15 -20.26 -1.10
C LEU A 242 -13.45 -20.86 -0.55
N LEU A 243 -14.22 -21.55 -1.40
CA LEU A 243 -15.48 -22.18 -1.05
C LEU A 243 -15.31 -23.13 0.12
N LYS A 244 -14.36 -24.06 0.03
CA LYS A 244 -14.08 -25.04 1.10
C LYS A 244 -13.75 -24.38 2.43
N ALA A 245 -12.93 -23.33 2.40
CA ALA A 245 -12.51 -22.65 3.60
C ALA A 245 -13.64 -21.82 4.23
N VAL A 246 -14.37 -21.05 3.44
CA VAL A 246 -15.51 -20.25 3.92
C VAL A 246 -16.63 -21.13 4.45
N ASP A 247 -16.90 -22.27 3.80
CA ASP A 247 -17.88 -23.24 4.27
C ASP A 247 -17.48 -23.84 5.61
N SER A 248 -16.20 -24.23 5.76
CA SER A 248 -15.66 -24.72 7.03
C SER A 248 -15.80 -23.67 8.14
N LEU A 249 -15.40 -22.42 7.86
CA LEU A 249 -15.44 -21.32 8.83
C LEU A 249 -16.85 -20.93 9.25
N ARG A 250 -17.84 -21.14 8.40
CA ARG A 250 -19.26 -20.92 8.74
C ARG A 250 -19.86 -22.05 9.55
N ASN A 251 -19.36 -23.27 9.37
CA ASN A 251 -19.80 -24.42 10.13
C ASN A 251 -19.29 -24.38 11.58
N ASP A 252 -18.25 -23.59 11.86
CA ASP A 252 -17.85 -23.24 13.22
C ASP A 252 -18.92 -22.35 13.86
N LYS A 253 -19.83 -22.98 14.59
CA LYS A 253 -20.90 -22.32 15.34
C LYS A 253 -20.45 -22.08 16.77
N ILE A 254 -20.56 -20.83 17.23
CA ILE A 254 -20.56 -20.52 18.66
C ILE A 254 -22.02 -20.30 19.05
N ASN A 255 -22.53 -21.11 19.98
CA ASN A 255 -23.92 -21.05 20.48
C ASN A 255 -25.00 -21.13 19.38
N GLY A 256 -24.74 -21.86 18.29
CA GLY A 256 -25.71 -22.06 17.20
C GLY A 256 -25.77 -20.94 16.16
N TYR A 257 -25.04 -19.83 16.35
CA TYR A 257 -24.95 -18.72 15.42
C TYR A 257 -23.69 -18.82 14.55
N ASN A 258 -23.81 -18.49 13.26
CA ASN A 258 -22.66 -18.38 12.37
C ASN A 258 -21.81 -17.19 12.80
N ILE A 259 -20.50 -17.38 12.92
CA ILE A 259 -19.57 -16.28 13.20
C ILE A 259 -19.53 -15.36 11.98
N PRO A 260 -19.88 -14.07 12.10
CA PRO A 260 -19.72 -13.14 11.00
C PRO A 260 -18.23 -12.99 10.70
N LEU A 261 -17.85 -13.39 9.49
CA LEU A 261 -16.52 -13.15 8.96
C LEU A 261 -16.40 -11.64 8.66
N LEU A 262 -15.23 -11.06 8.86
CA LEU A 262 -14.94 -9.65 8.54
C LEU A 262 -16.06 -8.66 8.92
N PRO A 263 -16.51 -8.62 10.19
CA PRO A 263 -17.74 -7.92 10.59
C PRO A 263 -17.67 -6.41 10.42
N LYS A 264 -16.47 -5.81 10.33
CA LYS A 264 -16.31 -4.36 10.14
C LYS A 264 -16.06 -3.95 8.70
N LEU A 265 -15.96 -4.90 7.77
CA LEU A 265 -15.64 -4.59 6.38
C LEU A 265 -16.77 -3.79 5.74
N LYS A 266 -16.43 -2.60 5.24
CA LYS A 266 -17.34 -1.65 4.58
C LYS A 266 -17.07 -1.56 3.09
N SER A 267 -15.80 -1.57 2.70
CA SER A 267 -15.38 -1.46 1.31
C SER A 267 -14.59 -2.68 0.88
N PHE A 268 -15.03 -3.29 -0.23
CA PHE A 268 -14.33 -4.39 -0.88
C PHE A 268 -14.09 -4.05 -2.35
N SER A 269 -12.86 -4.24 -2.79
CA SER A 269 -12.45 -4.03 -4.17
C SER A 269 -11.74 -5.25 -4.72
N TYR A 270 -12.23 -5.77 -5.84
CA TYR A 270 -11.57 -6.81 -6.61
C TYR A 270 -11.18 -6.26 -7.99
N VAL A 271 -9.88 -6.29 -8.31
CA VAL A 271 -9.34 -5.74 -9.55
C VAL A 271 -8.57 -6.81 -10.29
N GLN A 272 -8.93 -7.05 -11.55
CA GLN A 272 -8.25 -7.92 -12.47
C GLN A 272 -7.98 -7.20 -13.79
N SER A 273 -6.83 -6.53 -13.85
CA SER A 273 -6.37 -5.72 -14.98
C SER A 273 -5.27 -6.37 -15.82
N CYS A 274 -4.91 -7.63 -15.58
CA CYS A 274 -4.01 -8.39 -16.44
C CYS A 274 -4.55 -9.80 -16.73
N THR A 275 -4.15 -10.40 -17.85
CA THR A 275 -4.49 -11.78 -18.19
C THR A 275 -3.53 -12.75 -17.51
N PHE A 276 -4.07 -13.85 -16.95
CA PHE A 276 -3.26 -14.95 -16.44
C PHE A 276 -3.01 -15.98 -17.55
N ASN A 277 -1.76 -16.41 -17.73
CA ASN A 277 -1.39 -17.41 -18.73
C ASN A 277 -2.02 -18.78 -18.43
N SER A 278 -2.33 -19.04 -17.16
CA SER A 278 -3.01 -20.24 -16.65
C SER A 278 -4.53 -20.13 -16.62
N GLY A 279 -5.10 -18.95 -16.94
CA GLY A 279 -6.48 -18.59 -16.64
C GLY A 279 -6.69 -18.36 -15.14
N ASN A 280 -7.39 -17.28 -14.77
CA ASN A 280 -7.84 -17.10 -13.39
C ASN A 280 -8.99 -18.09 -13.14
N LYS A 281 -8.89 -18.90 -12.07
CA LYS A 281 -9.93 -19.87 -11.69
C LYS A 281 -11.00 -19.27 -10.81
N PHE A 282 -10.85 -18.01 -10.45
CA PHE A 282 -11.83 -17.25 -9.71
C PHE A 282 -12.98 -16.82 -10.62
N THR A 283 -14.19 -17.20 -10.23
CA THR A 283 -15.41 -16.91 -10.99
C THR A 283 -16.42 -16.18 -10.12
N SER A 284 -17.57 -15.86 -10.73
CA SER A 284 -18.77 -15.39 -10.06
C SER A 284 -19.12 -16.14 -8.77
N VAL A 285 -18.95 -17.47 -8.76
CA VAL A 285 -19.33 -18.33 -7.63
C VAL A 285 -18.43 -18.05 -6.42
N GLY A 286 -17.12 -18.01 -6.63
CA GLY A 286 -16.17 -17.64 -5.58
C GLY A 286 -16.39 -16.23 -5.06
N LEU A 287 -16.64 -15.26 -5.95
CA LEU A 287 -16.92 -13.88 -5.55
C LEU A 287 -18.18 -13.79 -4.69
N ILE A 288 -19.29 -14.39 -5.11
CA ILE A 288 -20.54 -14.38 -4.32
C ILE A 288 -20.30 -14.99 -2.94
N ARG A 289 -19.56 -16.10 -2.85
CA ARG A 289 -19.29 -16.73 -1.54
C ARG A 289 -18.43 -15.86 -0.65
N LEU A 290 -17.46 -15.16 -1.22
CA LEU A 290 -16.64 -14.21 -0.50
C LEU A 290 -17.48 -13.02 -0.01
N LEU A 291 -18.38 -12.50 -0.84
CA LEU A 291 -19.30 -11.42 -0.46
C LEU A 291 -20.29 -11.85 0.63
N ASP A 292 -20.74 -13.12 0.64
CA ASP A 292 -21.55 -13.63 1.75
C ASP A 292 -20.79 -13.46 3.08
N ALA A 293 -19.45 -13.49 3.07
CA ALA A 293 -18.61 -13.35 4.24
C ALA A 293 -18.52 -11.91 4.75
N PHE A 294 -19.12 -10.92 4.10
CA PHE A 294 -19.01 -9.49 4.45
C PHE A 294 -20.39 -8.90 4.83
N PRO A 295 -20.88 -9.14 6.06
CA PRO A 295 -22.27 -8.85 6.44
C PRO A 295 -22.63 -7.35 6.54
N ASN A 296 -21.64 -6.47 6.45
CA ASN A 296 -21.75 -5.03 6.65
C ASN A 296 -21.21 -4.20 5.48
N LEU A 297 -20.98 -4.86 4.32
CA LEU A 297 -20.45 -4.24 3.12
C LEU A 297 -21.40 -3.17 2.57
N THR A 298 -20.85 -1.98 2.35
CA THR A 298 -21.55 -0.80 1.79
C THR A 298 -21.03 -0.45 0.40
N ASP A 299 -19.75 -0.72 0.13
CA ASP A 299 -19.07 -0.33 -1.11
C ASP A 299 -18.45 -1.56 -1.79
N LEU A 300 -18.83 -1.80 -3.04
CA LEU A 300 -18.28 -2.87 -3.86
C LEU A 300 -17.71 -2.32 -5.16
N THR A 301 -16.42 -2.51 -5.37
CA THR A 301 -15.77 -2.22 -6.66
C THR A 301 -15.29 -3.51 -7.31
N ILE A 302 -15.68 -3.73 -8.57
CA ILE A 302 -15.22 -4.84 -9.39
C ILE A 302 -14.66 -4.26 -10.69
N ILE A 303 -13.36 -4.43 -10.90
CA ILE A 303 -12.70 -4.01 -12.14
C ILE A 303 -12.20 -5.28 -12.81
N THR A 304 -12.73 -5.63 -13.99
CA THR A 304 -12.32 -6.86 -14.68
C THR A 304 -12.50 -6.75 -16.18
N SER A 305 -11.76 -7.53 -16.96
CA SER A 305 -11.87 -7.52 -18.43
C SER A 305 -13.07 -8.34 -18.92
N ASN A 306 -13.47 -8.13 -20.19
CA ASN A 306 -14.51 -8.92 -20.89
C ASN A 306 -14.24 -10.44 -20.92
N LEU A 307 -13.01 -10.89 -20.69
CA LEU A 307 -12.63 -12.31 -20.67
C LEU A 307 -12.81 -12.95 -19.28
N SER A 308 -13.25 -12.17 -18.29
CA SER A 308 -13.38 -12.64 -16.92
C SER A 308 -14.68 -13.38 -16.68
N LEU A 309 -14.59 -14.51 -15.98
CA LEU A 309 -15.75 -15.30 -15.54
C LEU A 309 -16.37 -14.78 -14.23
N ILE A 310 -15.91 -13.62 -13.74
CA ILE A 310 -16.27 -13.07 -12.42
C ILE A 310 -17.60 -12.34 -12.47
N VAL A 311 -17.89 -11.65 -13.58
CA VAL A 311 -19.09 -10.83 -13.70
C VAL A 311 -19.98 -11.43 -14.78
N ASN A 312 -21.04 -12.10 -14.34
CA ASN A 312 -22.11 -12.65 -15.17
C ASN A 312 -23.48 -12.37 -14.53
N ASP A 313 -24.55 -12.79 -15.21
CA ASP A 313 -25.94 -12.58 -14.78
C ASP A 313 -26.22 -13.09 -13.36
N ALA A 314 -25.71 -14.27 -13.05
CA ALA A 314 -25.85 -14.87 -11.73
C ALA A 314 -25.16 -14.05 -10.64
N THR A 315 -24.01 -13.44 -10.96
CA THR A 315 -23.27 -12.56 -10.04
C THR A 315 -24.09 -11.31 -9.73
N ILE A 316 -24.55 -10.63 -10.78
CA ILE A 316 -25.29 -9.37 -10.66
C ILE A 316 -26.57 -9.56 -9.87
N LYS A 317 -27.38 -10.56 -10.25
CA LYS A 317 -28.64 -10.85 -9.59
C LYS A 317 -28.42 -11.16 -8.11
N ASN A 318 -27.41 -11.97 -7.78
CA ASN A 318 -27.09 -12.31 -6.39
C ASN A 318 -26.54 -11.12 -5.61
N MET A 319 -25.68 -10.27 -6.19
CA MET A 319 -25.16 -9.06 -5.53
C MET A 319 -26.30 -8.13 -5.10
N ILE A 320 -27.26 -7.88 -6.00
CA ILE A 320 -28.37 -6.95 -5.71
C ILE A 320 -29.32 -7.51 -4.67
N HIS A 321 -29.57 -8.82 -4.70
CA HIS A 321 -30.51 -9.47 -3.78
C HIS A 321 -29.92 -9.74 -2.40
N LYS A 322 -28.63 -10.10 -2.31
CA LYS A 322 -28.01 -10.52 -1.04
C LYS A 322 -27.40 -9.38 -0.25
N LEU A 323 -26.96 -8.31 -0.91
CA LEU A 323 -26.25 -7.22 -0.24
C LEU A 323 -27.21 -6.07 0.05
N GLU A 324 -28.15 -6.31 0.98
CA GLU A 324 -29.19 -5.34 1.38
C GLU A 324 -28.62 -4.01 1.91
N LYS A 325 -27.39 -4.03 2.43
CA LYS A 325 -26.66 -2.86 2.95
C LYS A 325 -25.76 -2.18 1.92
N LEU A 326 -25.66 -2.73 0.72
CA LEU A 326 -24.84 -2.15 -0.34
C LEU A 326 -25.43 -0.80 -0.74
N GLU A 327 -24.59 0.23 -0.74
CA GLU A 327 -24.92 1.61 -1.08
C GLU A 327 -24.26 2.02 -2.39
N ASP A 328 -23.03 1.56 -2.64
CA ASP A 328 -22.28 1.87 -3.86
C ASP A 328 -21.78 0.59 -4.56
N ILE A 329 -22.07 0.50 -5.85
CA ILE A 329 -21.59 -0.56 -6.74
C ILE A 329 -20.86 0.09 -7.91
N ASN A 330 -19.59 -0.26 -8.09
CA ASN A 330 -18.76 0.24 -9.16
C ASN A 330 -18.21 -0.93 -9.98
N ILE A 331 -18.75 -1.15 -11.18
CA ILE A 331 -18.30 -2.20 -12.10
C ILE A 331 -17.62 -1.54 -13.30
N ARG A 332 -16.35 -1.86 -13.53
CA ARG A 332 -15.57 -1.24 -14.60
C ARG A 332 -14.78 -2.24 -15.41
N ASN A 333 -14.55 -1.90 -16.67
CA ASN A 333 -13.59 -2.60 -17.51
C ASN A 333 -12.23 -1.85 -17.46
N PRO A 334 -11.11 -2.56 -17.24
CA PRO A 334 -9.78 -1.96 -17.16
C PRO A 334 -9.23 -1.45 -18.50
N TYR A 335 -9.79 -1.86 -19.64
CA TYR A 335 -9.18 -1.66 -20.96
C TYR A 335 -10.01 -0.80 -21.92
N ASN A 336 -11.32 -0.70 -21.72
CA ASN A 336 -12.20 0.03 -22.63
C ASN A 336 -13.50 0.48 -21.94
N ASP A 337 -14.28 1.25 -22.69
CA ASP A 337 -15.57 1.79 -22.29
C ASP A 337 -16.70 0.76 -22.38
N GLN A 338 -16.38 -0.46 -22.82
CA GLN A 338 -17.36 -1.53 -22.85
C GLN A 338 -17.50 -2.12 -21.46
N LEU A 339 -18.74 -2.43 -21.11
CA LEU A 339 -19.05 -3.18 -19.91
C LEU A 339 -18.29 -4.53 -19.93
N PRO A 340 -17.82 -5.04 -18.78
CA PRO A 340 -17.06 -6.29 -18.71
C PRO A 340 -17.89 -7.57 -19.04
N PHE A 341 -18.99 -7.43 -19.76
CA PHE A 341 -19.92 -8.51 -20.10
C PHE A 341 -19.69 -8.95 -21.55
N HIS A 342 -19.26 -10.20 -21.79
CA HIS A 342 -19.36 -10.82 -23.12
C HIS A 342 -19.79 -12.29 -23.02
N HIS A 343 -20.69 -12.69 -23.93
CA HIS A 343 -21.35 -14.01 -24.06
C HIS A 343 -22.29 -14.40 -22.91
N LEU A 344 -23.41 -13.68 -22.82
CA LEU A 344 -24.59 -14.14 -22.08
C LEU A 344 -25.44 -14.98 -23.03
N ASP A 345 -25.13 -16.27 -23.15
CA ASP A 345 -25.83 -17.18 -24.07
C ASP A 345 -27.29 -17.47 -23.65
N ASN A 346 -27.76 -16.99 -22.49
CA ASN A 346 -29.13 -17.14 -22.02
C ASN A 346 -29.58 -15.94 -21.15
N PHE A 347 -30.49 -15.13 -21.73
CA PHE A 347 -31.39 -14.13 -21.11
C PHE A 347 -30.85 -12.78 -20.57
N ASP A 348 -31.35 -11.70 -21.18
CA ASP A 348 -31.96 -10.52 -20.53
C ASP A 348 -31.29 -9.89 -19.29
N LEU A 349 -29.97 -9.73 -19.30
CA LEU A 349 -29.30 -8.76 -18.42
C LEU A 349 -28.39 -7.84 -19.24
N THR A 350 -29.04 -7.08 -20.13
CA THR A 350 -28.54 -5.79 -20.58
C THR A 350 -28.26 -4.91 -19.36
N LEU A 351 -27.52 -3.81 -19.54
CA LEU A 351 -27.46 -2.69 -18.59
C LEU A 351 -28.85 -2.36 -17.99
N GLU A 352 -29.94 -2.61 -18.74
CA GLU A 352 -31.33 -2.44 -18.30
C GLU A 352 -31.75 -3.38 -17.18
N GLY A 353 -31.32 -4.65 -17.14
CA GLY A 353 -31.67 -5.55 -16.04
C GLY A 353 -30.95 -5.17 -14.74
N LEU A 354 -29.70 -4.72 -14.84
CA LEU A 354 -28.93 -4.15 -13.75
C LEU A 354 -29.56 -2.83 -13.27
N THR A 355 -29.94 -1.96 -14.21
CA THR A 355 -30.63 -0.68 -13.94
C THR A 355 -32.01 -0.91 -13.32
N ALA A 356 -32.79 -1.89 -13.79
CA ALA A 356 -34.11 -2.22 -13.27
C ALA A 356 -34.03 -2.83 -11.86
N ALA A 357 -33.01 -3.63 -11.59
CA ALA A 357 -32.77 -4.18 -10.27
C ALA A 357 -32.31 -3.10 -9.27
N VAL A 358 -31.51 -2.12 -9.71
CA VAL A 358 -31.16 -0.92 -8.93
C VAL A 358 -32.35 0.04 -8.79
N ALA A 359 -33.23 0.16 -9.78
CA ALA A 359 -34.43 0.98 -9.70
C ALA A 359 -35.38 0.52 -8.56
N LYS A 360 -35.35 -0.76 -8.21
CA LYS A 360 -36.07 -1.32 -7.05
C LYS A 360 -35.42 -0.97 -5.71
N ARG A 361 -34.19 -0.43 -5.72
CA ARG A 361 -33.41 0.00 -4.55
C ARG A 361 -32.79 1.37 -4.82
N PRO A 362 -33.59 2.46 -4.84
CA PRO A 362 -33.14 3.79 -5.26
C PRO A 362 -31.99 4.39 -4.43
N GLN A 363 -31.75 3.85 -3.24
CA GLN A 363 -30.60 4.19 -2.39
C GLN A 363 -29.26 3.66 -2.91
N VAL A 364 -29.27 2.67 -3.82
CA VAL A 364 -28.07 2.05 -4.36
C VAL A 364 -27.57 2.89 -5.53
N ARG A 365 -26.34 3.40 -5.44
CA ARG A 365 -25.64 4.08 -6.52
C ARG A 365 -24.88 3.05 -7.34
N LEU A 366 -25.29 2.90 -8.59
CA LEU A 366 -24.60 2.08 -9.56
C LEU A 366 -23.75 2.95 -10.49
N ARG A 367 -22.45 2.69 -10.52
CA ARG A 367 -21.52 3.27 -11.47
C ARG A 367 -20.99 2.17 -12.38
N VAL A 368 -21.14 2.38 -13.67
CA VAL A 368 -20.66 1.46 -14.67
C VAL A 368 -19.95 2.25 -15.75
N GLY A 369 -18.74 1.84 -16.11
CA GLY A 369 -17.95 2.57 -17.10
C GLY A 369 -16.46 2.25 -17.08
N VAL A 370 -15.68 3.17 -17.64
CA VAL A 370 -14.23 3.05 -17.82
C VAL A 370 -13.51 3.06 -16.48
N PHE A 371 -12.52 2.18 -16.31
CA PHE A 371 -11.49 2.40 -15.32
C PHE A 371 -10.60 3.56 -15.78
N ASP A 372 -10.88 4.78 -15.31
CA ASP A 372 -9.89 5.85 -15.39
C ASP A 372 -8.66 5.35 -14.64
N SER A 373 -7.59 5.06 -15.40
CA SER A 373 -6.32 4.64 -14.84
C SER A 373 -5.80 5.75 -13.93
N MET A 374 -6.12 5.68 -12.65
CA MET A 374 -5.37 6.40 -11.65
C MET A 374 -3.98 5.77 -11.58
N VAL A 375 -3.08 6.43 -12.33
CA VAL A 375 -1.64 6.55 -12.12
C VAL A 375 -0.81 5.31 -12.50
N SER A 376 -0.03 5.52 -13.55
CA SER A 376 1.14 4.77 -14.03
C SER A 376 2.25 4.63 -13.00
#